data_AF-A0A7C2C175-F1
#
_entry.id   AF-A0A7C2C175-F1
#
_cell.length_a   1.000
_cell.length_b   1.000
_cell.length_c   1.000
_cell.angle_alpha   90.00
_cell.angle_beta   90.00
_cell.angle_gamma   90.00
#
_symmetry.space_group_name_H-M   'P 1'
#
loop_
_entity.id
_entity.type
_entity.pdbx_description
1 polymer ?
#
loop_
_entity_poly.entity_id
_entity_poly.type
_entity_poly.pdbx_seq_one_letter_code
_entity_poly.pdbx_strand_id
1 'polypeptide(L)'
;LALAAAFGLEAVPLERAKEARLLVNATRVGLEDPGATPLPPELLPGEGAAVDLVYRPLWTRFLREARERGLRVQTGLPMLAWQGALAFRIWTGLLPDPWGMEEAARRALGEA
;
A
#
# COMPACT_ATOMS: atom_id res chain seq x y z
N LEU A 1 0.06 21.05 -4.93
CA LEU A 1 -1.13 21.86 -4.54
C LEU A 1 -2.39 21.49 -5.33
N ALA A 2 -2.33 21.27 -6.64
CA ALA A 2 -3.52 20.98 -7.46
C ALA A 2 -4.40 19.82 -6.94
N LEU A 3 -3.81 18.68 -6.56
CA LEU A 3 -4.56 17.54 -6.00
C LEU A 3 -5.27 17.89 -4.69
N ALA A 4 -4.56 18.53 -3.76
CA ALA A 4 -5.09 18.89 -2.45
C ALA A 4 -6.26 19.88 -2.58
N ALA A 5 -6.10 20.92 -3.41
CA ALA A 5 -7.17 21.88 -3.69
C ALA A 5 -8.39 21.24 -4.36
N ALA A 6 -8.18 20.34 -5.33
CA ALA A 6 -9.28 19.70 -6.04
C ALA A 6 -10.16 18.86 -5.12
N PHE A 7 -9.58 18.22 -4.11
CA PHE A 7 -10.28 17.26 -3.22
C PHE A 7 -10.52 17.80 -1.80
N GLY A 8 -10.22 19.07 -1.53
CA GLY A 8 -10.37 19.66 -0.19
C GLY A 8 -9.43 19.03 0.86
N LEU A 9 -8.24 18.60 0.44
CA LEU A 9 -7.21 18.01 1.29
C LEU A 9 -6.12 19.03 1.61
N GLU A 10 -5.18 18.62 2.47
CA GLU A 10 -3.99 19.40 2.81
C GLU A 10 -2.75 18.81 2.11
N ALA A 11 -1.93 19.67 1.51
CA ALA A 11 -0.60 19.29 1.06
C ALA A 11 0.41 19.58 2.18
N VAL A 12 1.02 18.52 2.72
CA VAL A 12 1.90 18.60 3.89
C VAL A 12 3.35 18.29 3.52
N PRO A 13 4.33 18.84 4.25
CA PRO A 13 5.71 18.42 4.14
C PRO A 13 5.88 17.00 4.72
N LEU A 14 6.93 16.27 4.30
CA LEU A 14 7.10 14.85 4.58
C LEU A 14 7.19 14.56 6.09
N GLU A 15 7.70 15.50 6.87
CA GLU A 15 7.89 15.42 8.32
C GLU A 15 6.58 15.23 9.08
N ARG A 16 5.45 15.69 8.52
CA ARG A 16 4.11 15.49 9.10
C ARG A 16 3.63 14.04 9.05
N ALA A 17 4.36 13.13 8.39
CA ALA A 17 4.10 11.69 8.45
C ALA A 17 4.07 11.15 9.90
N LYS A 18 4.82 11.76 10.82
CA LYS A 18 4.82 11.41 12.26
C LYS A 18 3.47 11.62 12.95
N GLU A 19 2.64 12.51 12.41
CA GLU A 19 1.32 12.85 12.97
C GLU A 19 0.21 11.95 12.38
N ALA A 20 0.49 11.24 11.29
CA ALA A 20 -0.50 10.43 10.59
C ALA A 20 -0.83 9.13 11.33
N ARG A 21 -2.08 8.66 11.18
CA ARG A 21 -2.52 7.34 11.67
C ARG A 21 -2.59 6.28 10.57
N LEU A 22 -2.54 6.71 9.31
CA LEU A 22 -2.49 5.86 8.13
C LEU A 22 -1.51 6.47 7.14
N LEU A 23 -0.50 5.69 6.77
CA LEU A 23 0.43 6.01 5.70
C LEU A 23 0.13 5.12 4.49
N VAL A 24 0.09 5.69 3.30
CA VAL A 24 -0.09 4.93 2.05
C VAL A 24 1.02 5.32 1.08
N ASN A 25 1.89 4.38 0.74
CA ASN A 25 2.84 4.58 -0.35
C ASN A 25 2.13 4.40 -1.69
N ALA A 26 1.80 5.52 -2.33
CA ALA A 26 1.24 5.57 -3.69
C ALA A 26 2.29 6.00 -4.74
N THR A 27 3.59 5.95 -4.38
CA THR A 27 4.69 6.25 -5.30
C THR A 27 5.24 4.96 -5.93
N ARG A 28 6.27 5.09 -6.77
CA ARG A 28 7.03 3.93 -7.29
C ARG A 28 8.27 3.59 -6.46
N VAL A 29 8.59 4.38 -5.43
CA VAL A 29 9.78 4.12 -4.61
C VAL A 29 9.61 2.79 -3.89
N GLY A 30 10.59 1.91 -4.02
CA GLY A 30 10.55 0.52 -3.52
C GLY A 30 10.17 -0.52 -4.58
N LEU A 31 9.71 -0.12 -5.78
CA LEU A 31 9.42 -1.04 -6.89
C LEU A 31 10.71 -1.67 -7.40
N GLU A 32 10.82 -3.00 -7.27
CA GLU A 32 11.98 -3.81 -7.66
C GLU A 32 13.31 -3.36 -7.01
N ASP A 33 13.24 -2.53 -5.97
CA ASP A 33 14.37 -2.04 -5.21
C ASP A 33 14.13 -2.30 -3.71
N PRO A 34 14.65 -3.43 -3.18
CA PRO A 34 14.48 -3.80 -1.77
C PRO A 34 15.14 -2.83 -0.78
N GLY A 35 16.02 -1.93 -1.24
CA GLY A 35 16.76 -0.97 -0.44
C GLY A 35 16.15 0.43 -0.42
N ALA A 36 15.27 0.77 -1.37
CA ALA A 36 14.61 2.07 -1.43
C ALA A 36 13.36 2.16 -0.55
N THR A 37 13.15 3.33 0.07
CA THR A 37 11.94 3.66 0.83
C THR A 37 11.55 5.12 0.58
N PRO A 38 10.25 5.45 0.42
CA PRO A 38 9.79 6.84 0.24
C PRO A 38 9.83 7.64 1.53
N LEU A 39 9.92 6.97 2.69
CA LEU A 39 9.81 7.57 4.00
C LEU A 39 10.96 7.08 4.90
N PRO A 40 11.84 7.98 5.37
CA PRO A 40 12.85 7.65 6.36
C PRO A 40 12.22 7.07 7.65
N PRO A 41 12.82 6.05 8.27
CA PRO A 41 12.28 5.41 9.49
C PRO A 41 12.02 6.39 10.64
N GLU A 42 12.83 7.44 10.75
CA GLU A 42 12.73 8.46 11.79
C GLU A 42 11.44 9.29 11.68
N LEU A 43 10.78 9.25 10.52
CA LEU A 43 9.52 9.93 10.22
C LEU A 43 8.28 9.03 10.38
N LEU A 44 8.46 7.74 10.67
CA LEU A 44 7.33 6.85 10.95
C LEU A 44 6.62 7.24 12.26
N PRO A 45 5.27 7.26 12.29
CA PRO A 45 4.51 7.57 13.50
C PRO A 45 4.70 6.47 14.56
N GLY A 46 4.41 6.80 15.82
CA GLY A 46 4.53 5.84 16.93
C GLY A 46 3.43 4.77 16.95
N GLU A 47 2.34 4.98 16.21
CA GLU A 47 1.19 4.09 16.16
C GLU A 47 0.36 4.36 14.89
N GLY A 48 -0.36 3.35 14.40
CA GLY A 48 -1.20 3.48 13.21
C GLY A 48 -1.10 2.29 12.27
N ALA A 49 -1.24 2.56 10.98
CA ALA A 49 -1.10 1.58 9.92
C ALA A 49 -0.32 2.12 8.71
N ALA A 50 0.31 1.22 7.96
CA ALA A 50 0.96 1.50 6.69
C ALA A 50 0.46 0.53 5.60
N VAL A 51 0.20 1.07 4.41
CA VAL A 51 -0.18 0.30 3.22
C VAL A 51 0.78 0.66 2.09
N ASP A 52 1.26 -0.33 1.37
CA ASP A 52 2.11 -0.11 0.20
C ASP A 52 1.42 -0.62 -1.06
N LEU A 53 1.28 0.24 -2.07
CA LEU A 53 0.72 -0.17 -3.36
C LEU A 53 1.76 -0.91 -4.22
N VAL A 54 3.04 -0.80 -3.87
CA VAL A 54 4.08 -1.66 -4.42
C VAL A 54 3.92 -3.08 -3.85
N TYR A 55 3.84 -4.06 -4.74
CA TYR A 55 3.76 -5.49 -4.40
C TYR A 55 4.90 -6.32 -5.00
N ARG A 56 5.95 -5.65 -5.51
CA ARG A 56 7.21 -6.26 -5.99
C ARG A 56 8.41 -5.43 -5.51
N PRO A 57 9.19 -5.90 -4.52
CA PRO A 57 8.96 -7.10 -3.71
C PRO A 57 7.67 -7.00 -2.87
N LEU A 58 7.10 -8.14 -2.45
CA LEU A 58 5.85 -8.13 -1.68
C LEU A 58 5.99 -7.42 -0.32
N TRP A 59 7.11 -7.65 0.35
CA TRP A 59 7.49 -6.98 1.59
C TRP A 59 8.56 -5.94 1.29
N THR A 60 8.13 -4.73 0.93
CA THR A 60 9.02 -3.59 0.65
C THR A 60 9.76 -3.12 1.91
N ARG A 61 10.84 -2.35 1.72
CA ARG A 61 11.54 -1.70 2.84
C ARG A 61 10.58 -0.88 3.71
N PHE A 62 9.68 -0.11 3.08
CA PHE A 62 8.66 0.68 3.76
C PHE A 62 7.78 -0.16 4.69
N LEU A 63 7.25 -1.30 4.22
CA LEU A 63 6.42 -2.17 5.06
C LEU A 63 7.22 -2.87 6.16
N ARG A 64 8.47 -3.26 5.90
CA ARG A 64 9.34 -3.87 6.93
C ARG A 64 9.64 -2.88 8.05
N GLU A 65 10.07 -1.66 7.70
CA GLU A 65 10.36 -0.60 8.67
C GLU A 65 9.10 -0.17 9.44
N ALA A 66 7.95 -0.06 8.77
CA ALA A 66 6.68 0.23 9.44
C ALA A 66 6.28 -0.88 10.44
N ARG A 67 6.47 -2.15 10.07
CA ARG A 67 6.20 -3.29 10.96
C ARG A 67 7.15 -3.30 12.15
N GLU A 68 8.45 -3.05 11.94
CA GLU A 68 9.46 -2.94 13.00
C GLU A 68 9.14 -1.80 13.98
N ARG A 69 8.56 -0.71 13.48
CA ARG A 69 8.09 0.43 14.28
C ARG A 69 6.78 0.14 15.05
N GLY A 70 6.15 -1.02 14.83
CA GLY A 70 4.93 -1.44 15.52
C GLY A 70 3.63 -1.03 14.83
N LEU A 71 3.68 -0.55 13.58
CA LEU A 71 2.47 -0.26 12.82
C LEU A 71 1.82 -1.55 12.31
N ARG A 72 0.49 -1.51 12.14
CA ARG A 72 -0.22 -2.52 11.34
C ARG A 72 0.14 -2.32 9.87
N VAL A 73 0.34 -3.40 9.13
CA VAL A 73 0.79 -3.32 7.73
C VAL A 73 -0.11 -4.11 6.79
N GLN A 74 -0.29 -3.60 5.57
CA GLN A 74 -0.96 -4.31 4.47
C GLN A 74 -0.12 -4.17 3.18
N THR A 75 0.08 -5.28 2.48
CA THR A 75 0.74 -5.28 1.17
C THR A 75 -0.21 -4.76 0.07
N GLY A 76 0.29 -4.62 -1.16
CA GLY A 76 -0.54 -4.20 -2.29
C GLY A 76 -1.49 -5.28 -2.83
N LEU A 77 -1.33 -6.55 -2.43
CA LEU A 77 -2.11 -7.67 -3.01
C LEU A 77 -3.60 -7.64 -2.68
N PRO A 78 -4.04 -7.36 -1.45
CA PRO A 78 -5.46 -7.19 -1.17
C PRO A 78 -6.11 -6.14 -2.09
N MET A 79 -5.48 -4.97 -2.26
CA MET A 79 -5.99 -3.94 -3.17
C MET A 79 -6.03 -4.44 -4.62
N LEU A 80 -4.98 -5.12 -5.09
CA LEU A 80 -4.92 -5.72 -6.43
C LEU A 80 -6.05 -6.74 -6.65
N ALA A 81 -6.38 -7.56 -5.66
CA ALA A 81 -7.47 -8.52 -5.74
C ALA A 81 -8.84 -7.83 -5.78
N TRP A 82 -9.07 -6.89 -4.87
CA TRP A 82 -10.34 -6.16 -4.77
C TRP A 82 -10.67 -5.35 -6.02
N GLN A 83 -9.69 -4.62 -6.59
CA GLN A 83 -9.93 -3.88 -7.83
C GLN A 83 -10.27 -4.82 -9.00
N GLY A 84 -9.64 -5.99 -9.06
CA GLY A 84 -9.91 -7.00 -10.08
C GLY A 84 -11.32 -7.60 -9.94
N ALA A 85 -11.73 -7.90 -8.70
CA ALA A 85 -13.07 -8.39 -8.41
C ALA A 85 -14.16 -7.36 -8.79
N LEU A 86 -13.92 -6.09 -8.47
CA LEU A 86 -14.84 -4.99 -8.84
C LEU A 86 -14.90 -4.80 -10.36
N ALA A 87 -13.78 -4.88 -11.07
CA ALA A 87 -13.75 -4.82 -12.53
C ALA A 87 -14.54 -5.99 -13.15
N PHE A 88 -14.34 -7.22 -12.65
CA PHE A 88 -15.10 -8.39 -13.10
C PHE A 88 -16.61 -8.23 -12.89
N ARG A 89 -17.01 -7.64 -11.75
CA ARG A 89 -18.41 -7.30 -11.46
C ARG A 89 -18.97 -6.27 -12.44
N ILE A 90 -18.20 -5.23 -12.78
CA ILE A 90 -18.64 -4.24 -13.76
C ILE A 90 -18.89 -4.90 -15.13
N TRP A 91 -18.03 -5.84 -15.53
CA TRP A 91 -18.16 -6.50 -16.84
C TRP A 91 -19.26 -7.56 -16.90
N THR A 92 -19.47 -8.31 -15.82
CA THR A 92 -20.29 -9.54 -15.86
C THR A 92 -21.52 -9.51 -14.95
N GLY A 93 -21.59 -8.55 -14.04
CA GLY A 93 -22.58 -8.51 -12.96
C GLY A 93 -22.28 -9.45 -11.79
N LEU A 94 -21.27 -10.31 -11.87
CA LEU A 94 -20.90 -11.27 -10.82
C LEU A 94 -19.68 -10.77 -10.03
N LEU A 95 -19.70 -10.88 -8.70
CA LEU A 95 -18.54 -10.55 -7.86
C LEU A 95 -17.79 -11.85 -7.51
N PRO A 96 -16.59 -12.10 -8.06
CA PRO A 96 -15.75 -13.23 -7.65
C PRO A 96 -15.23 -13.01 -6.22
N ASP A 97 -14.88 -14.09 -5.52
CA ASP A 97 -14.29 -13.99 -4.18
C ASP A 97 -12.92 -13.29 -4.21
N PRO A 98 -12.76 -12.11 -3.58
CA PRO A 98 -11.50 -11.38 -3.57
C PRO A 98 -10.37 -12.14 -2.88
N TRP A 99 -10.66 -13.01 -1.90
CA TRP A 99 -9.63 -13.82 -1.24
C TRP A 99 -9.02 -14.83 -2.20
N GLY A 100 -9.86 -15.58 -2.94
CA GLY A 100 -9.40 -16.46 -4.00
C GLY A 100 -8.59 -15.73 -5.08
N MET A 101 -8.96 -14.49 -5.43
CA MET A 101 -8.18 -13.67 -6.36
C MET A 101 -6.83 -13.24 -5.79
N GLU A 102 -6.75 -12.91 -4.50
CA GLU A 102 -5.49 -12.60 -3.81
C GLU A 102 -4.56 -13.82 -3.78
N GLU A 103 -5.08 -15.01 -3.43
CA GLU A 103 -4.31 -16.25 -3.46
C GLU A 103 -3.77 -16.56 -4.85
N ALA A 104 -4.58 -16.37 -5.89
CA ALA A 104 -4.14 -16.53 -7.28
C ALA A 104 -2.99 -15.57 -7.62
N ALA A 105 -3.06 -14.31 -7.17
CA ALA A 105 -1.99 -13.34 -7.37
C ALA A 105 -0.71 -13.73 -6.61
N ARG A 106 -0.81 -14.21 -5.36
CA ARG A 106 0.35 -14.71 -4.58
C ARG A 106 1.06 -15.84 -5.29
N ARG A 107 0.32 -16.83 -5.79
CA ARG A 107 0.87 -17.95 -6.57
C ARG A 107 1.58 -17.47 -7.84
N ALA A 108 0.98 -16.53 -8.57
CA ALA A 108 1.58 -15.96 -9.78
C ALA A 108 2.88 -15.17 -9.52
N LEU A 109 3.07 -14.68 -8.29
CA LEU A 109 4.28 -13.97 -7.86
C LEU A 109 5.35 -14.88 -7.25
N GLY A 110 5.04 -16.16 -7.01
CA GLY A 110 5.93 -17.05 -6.25
C GLY A 110 5.99 -16.74 -4.75
N GLU A 111 4.96 -16.07 -4.22
CA GLU A 111 4.84 -15.60 -2.83
C GLU A 111 3.81 -16.46 -2.04
N ALA A 112 3.71 -17.75 -2.41
CA ALA A 112 2.77 -18.72 -1.85
C ALA A 112 3.37 -19.52 -0.68
#